data_AF-A0AAD2FZF4-F1
#
_entry.id   AF-A0AAD2FZF4-F1
#
_cell.length_a   1.000
_cell.length_b   1.000
_cell.length_c   1.000
_cell.angle_alpha   90.00
_cell.angle_beta   90.00
_cell.angle_gamma   90.00
#
_symmetry.space_group_name_H-M   'P 1'
#
loop_
_entity.id
_entity.type
_entity.pdbx_description
1 polymer ?
#
loop_
_entity_poly.entity_id
_entity_poly.type
_entity_poly.pdbx_seq_one_letter_code
_entity_poly.pdbx_strand_id
1 'polypeptide(L)'
;MQNNRNAAESCTVDTMRVSNSLCLWLICFHLPSFLQGAVTERKSPSIRHGKVNKGTVHVFVLAGQSNMEGHGDVDARDHKTNTPKNGTLLYQLHDPRTRGEFKKLWDDKADTWRNLTDVKVWFNEFGIEHGVNGSTIPGINRKDYLAGDLSTGYGAGGNAHAIGPELGFGFNLKLPKGDKALIIKTAWGGTELASNWRPPLSTTTFDPYCVLPKCNPYQVGHLYQVMIEDVERLLKPGVLGKIYPDLEGMTPDIAGFGWFQGWNDGCNVNATAAYETNMVHMIQDLRRAWKKPKLPASIAISGFGGWLIQGQGRTPPDCWDGPNATKIHCHCDGDRDCRRIDIMLSQIAAANLTRHPELECCVEAVETRNFYRPPEYSPSGQGFHFNHNSETYYLIGKAMAESMHNMMWSIDGDVPGGHDQRKIVVPSSSSSASSIEEREAFTLDLDSNYRRIEEN
;
A
#
# COMPACT_ATOMS: atom_id res chain seq x y z
N MET A 1 -44.28 -10.10 30.29
CA MET A 1 -45.72 -9.79 30.43
C MET A 1 -45.86 -8.28 30.56
N GLN A 2 -46.90 -7.72 29.95
CA GLN A 2 -47.10 -6.32 29.55
C GLN A 2 -46.90 -5.25 30.66
N ASN A 3 -46.35 -4.09 30.29
CA ASN A 3 -47.18 -2.88 30.12
C ASN A 3 -46.42 -1.68 29.53
N ASN A 4 -47.05 -1.06 28.53
CA ASN A 4 -46.78 0.27 27.99
C ASN A 4 -47.14 1.36 29.01
N ARG A 5 -46.42 2.49 29.00
CA ARG A 5 -46.97 3.87 28.99
C ARG A 5 -45.86 4.93 28.85
N ASN A 6 -46.03 5.75 27.81
CA ASN A 6 -45.92 7.21 27.72
C ASN A 6 -44.71 7.95 28.32
N ALA A 7 -44.04 8.77 27.49
CA ALA A 7 -44.21 10.23 27.54
C ALA A 7 -43.50 10.90 26.34
N ALA A 8 -44.24 11.77 25.65
CA ALA A 8 -43.73 12.74 24.70
C ALA A 8 -43.44 14.05 25.45
N GLU A 9 -42.40 14.80 25.07
CA GLU A 9 -42.37 16.24 25.27
C GLU A 9 -41.37 16.92 24.32
N SER A 10 -41.78 18.12 23.91
CA SER A 10 -41.34 18.95 22.79
C SER A 10 -40.10 19.80 23.07
N CYS A 11 -39.28 20.04 22.04
CA CYS A 11 -38.25 21.09 22.05
C CYS A 11 -38.78 22.38 21.40
N THR A 12 -38.84 23.45 22.18
CA THR A 12 -38.96 24.85 21.71
C THR A 12 -37.59 25.50 21.65
N VAL A 13 -37.42 26.35 20.64
CA VAL A 13 -36.23 27.15 20.33
C VAL A 13 -36.41 28.53 20.95
N ASP A 14 -35.41 29.06 21.65
CA ASP A 14 -35.37 30.48 22.00
C ASP A 14 -34.00 31.11 21.73
N THR A 15 -34.08 32.20 20.97
CA THR A 15 -33.04 33.15 20.59
C THR A 15 -32.77 34.21 21.65
N MET A 16 -31.58 34.82 21.66
CA MET A 16 -31.21 36.23 22.02
C MET A 16 -29.79 36.25 22.63
N ARG A 17 -28.91 37.26 22.52
CA ARG A 17 -28.85 38.58 21.86
C ARG A 17 -27.38 39.02 21.95
N VAL A 18 -26.91 39.81 20.97
CA VAL A 18 -25.65 40.57 21.01
C VAL A 18 -25.99 42.03 21.38
N SER A 19 -25.20 42.67 22.24
CA SER A 19 -25.22 44.14 22.41
C SER A 19 -23.84 44.75 22.62
N ASN A 20 -23.62 45.86 21.93
CA ASN A 20 -22.42 46.70 21.86
C ASN A 20 -22.22 47.63 23.06
N SER A 21 -20.96 48.10 23.19
CA SER A 21 -20.52 49.45 23.62
C SER A 21 -20.59 49.85 25.11
N LEU A 22 -19.49 50.35 25.71
CA LEU A 22 -19.01 51.75 25.67
C LEU A 22 -17.91 52.01 26.75
N CYS A 23 -17.12 53.06 26.48
CA CYS A 23 -16.45 53.99 27.42
C CYS A 23 -14.99 53.78 27.88
N LEU A 24 -14.14 54.63 27.28
CA LEU A 24 -12.89 55.20 27.78
C LEU A 24 -13.02 55.73 29.22
N TRP A 25 -11.96 55.54 30.01
CA TRP A 25 -11.54 56.50 31.04
C TRP A 25 -10.03 56.72 30.94
N LEU A 26 -9.66 57.89 30.41
CA LEU A 26 -8.35 58.52 30.55
C LEU A 26 -8.25 59.08 31.98
N ILE A 27 -7.29 58.61 32.76
CA ILE A 27 -6.84 59.29 33.97
C ILE A 27 -5.33 59.45 33.88
N CYS A 28 -4.91 60.66 33.56
CA CYS A 28 -3.54 61.14 33.71
C CYS A 28 -3.34 61.54 35.18
N PHE A 29 -2.42 60.87 35.88
CA PHE A 29 -1.76 61.43 37.07
C PHE A 29 -0.26 61.50 36.81
N HIS A 30 0.28 62.71 36.96
CA HIS A 30 1.71 63.02 36.94
C HIS A 30 2.34 62.82 38.33
N LEU A 31 3.67 62.60 38.30
CA LEU A 31 4.69 62.67 39.37
C LEU A 31 5.21 61.30 39.87
N PRO A 32 6.44 61.22 40.40
CA PRO A 32 7.71 61.65 39.81
C PRO A 32 8.76 60.51 39.81
N SER A 33 9.78 60.63 38.96
CA SER A 33 10.87 59.65 38.81
C SER A 33 11.66 59.45 40.11
N PHE A 34 11.53 58.28 40.73
CA PHE A 34 12.49 57.74 41.69
C PHE A 34 13.19 56.53 41.07
N LEU A 35 14.48 56.68 40.81
CA LEU A 35 15.39 55.59 40.46
C LEU A 35 15.62 54.73 41.70
N GLN A 36 15.01 53.54 41.73
CA GLN A 36 15.39 52.45 42.64
C GLN A 36 15.98 51.32 41.81
N GLY A 37 17.24 51.01 42.10
CA GLY A 37 17.96 49.90 41.47
C GLY A 37 17.29 48.58 41.80
N ALA A 38 16.72 47.95 40.78
CA ALA A 38 16.27 46.57 40.84
C ALA A 38 17.49 45.65 40.66
N VAL A 39 17.83 44.92 41.73
CA VAL A 39 18.68 43.73 41.66
C VAL A 39 17.95 42.72 40.77
N THR A 40 18.50 42.45 39.59
CA THR A 40 18.02 41.39 38.72
C THR A 40 18.51 40.06 39.28
N GLU A 41 17.57 39.30 39.87
CA GLU A 41 17.78 37.89 40.18
C GLU A 41 18.01 37.15 38.87
N ARG A 42 19.27 36.76 38.59
CA ARG A 42 19.59 35.93 37.41
C ARG A 42 18.96 34.58 37.61
N LYS A 43 17.82 34.33 36.95
CA LYS A 43 17.34 32.97 36.71
C LYS A 43 18.44 32.23 35.95
N SER A 44 19.00 31.20 36.59
CA SER A 44 19.89 30.24 35.93
C SER A 44 19.21 29.73 34.66
N PRO A 45 19.91 29.67 33.52
CA PRO A 45 19.32 29.19 32.29
C PRO A 45 18.93 27.73 32.48
N SER A 46 17.63 27.44 32.40
CA SER A 46 17.14 26.08 32.31
C SER A 46 17.81 25.44 31.10
N ILE A 47 18.58 24.38 31.33
CA ILE A 47 19.17 23.54 30.28
C ILE A 47 17.99 22.98 29.48
N ARG A 48 17.68 23.59 28.33
CA ARG A 48 16.86 22.94 27.31
C ARG A 48 17.65 21.71 26.91
N HIS A 49 17.22 20.54 27.38
CA HIS A 49 17.70 19.29 26.85
C HIS A 49 17.37 19.30 25.37
N GLY A 50 18.37 19.52 24.53
CA GLY A 50 18.22 19.39 23.09
C GLY A 50 17.64 18.01 22.82
N LYS A 51 16.49 17.93 22.15
CA LYS A 51 15.98 16.66 21.66
C LYS A 51 17.07 16.05 20.78
N VAL A 52 17.77 15.03 21.29
CA VAL A 52 18.63 14.19 20.46
C VAL A 52 17.71 13.57 19.42
N ASN A 53 17.89 13.94 18.15
CA ASN A 53 17.12 13.34 17.06
C ASN A 53 17.54 11.87 16.95
N LYS A 54 16.66 10.94 17.34
CA LYS A 54 16.94 9.49 17.37
C LYS A 54 16.85 8.81 16.00
N GLY A 55 16.69 9.57 14.91
CA GLY A 55 16.47 9.04 13.56
C GLY A 55 15.00 9.07 13.16
N THR A 56 14.75 8.76 11.90
CA THR A 56 13.42 8.76 11.27
C THR A 56 12.85 7.34 11.24
N VAL A 57 11.53 7.21 11.45
CA VAL A 57 10.78 6.00 11.12
C VAL A 57 10.11 6.22 9.76
N HIS A 58 10.63 5.59 8.72
CA HIS A 58 10.04 5.62 7.38
C HIS A 58 8.79 4.75 7.34
N VAL A 59 7.62 5.38 7.21
CA VAL A 59 6.32 4.73 7.24
C VAL A 59 5.88 4.40 5.82
N PHE A 60 5.67 3.12 5.54
CA PHE A 60 5.15 2.61 4.28
C PHE A 60 3.76 2.06 4.49
N VAL A 61 2.78 2.57 3.75
CA VAL A 61 1.40 2.07 3.80
C VAL A 61 1.20 1.07 2.69
N LEU A 62 1.01 -0.21 3.04
CA LEU A 62 0.73 -1.29 2.09
C LEU A 62 -0.75 -1.63 2.13
N ALA A 63 -1.45 -1.37 1.03
CA ALA A 63 -2.89 -1.56 0.94
C ALA A 63 -3.31 -2.44 -0.25
N GLY A 64 -4.46 -3.10 -0.12
CA GLY A 64 -5.01 -3.91 -1.19
C GLY A 64 -5.96 -4.99 -0.72
N GLN A 65 -6.16 -6.01 -1.56
CA GLN A 65 -7.05 -7.14 -1.23
C GLN A 65 -6.28 -8.34 -0.67
N SER A 66 -6.85 -9.55 -0.77
CA SER A 66 -6.28 -10.82 -0.28
C SER A 66 -4.85 -11.11 -0.71
N ASN A 67 -4.43 -10.66 -1.89
CA ASN A 67 -3.03 -10.80 -2.29
C ASN A 67 -2.08 -9.85 -1.55
N MET A 68 -2.54 -8.68 -1.11
CA MET A 68 -1.79 -7.88 -0.14
C MET A 68 -1.87 -8.51 1.26
N GLU A 69 -3.02 -9.07 1.68
CA GLU A 69 -3.14 -9.79 2.98
C GLU A 69 -2.11 -10.91 3.10
N GLY A 70 -1.88 -11.65 2.03
CA GLY A 70 -0.79 -12.61 1.95
C GLY A 70 -1.21 -14.04 2.24
N HIS A 71 -1.23 -14.86 1.20
CA HIS A 71 -1.55 -16.29 1.27
C HIS A 71 -0.36 -17.17 0.85
N GLY A 72 0.87 -16.64 0.88
CA GLY A 72 2.06 -17.41 0.57
C GLY A 72 2.37 -18.39 1.70
N ASP A 73 2.32 -19.69 1.45
CA ASP A 73 2.56 -20.70 2.49
C ASP A 73 4.04 -20.73 2.90
N VAL A 74 4.29 -20.63 4.21
CA VAL A 74 5.65 -20.62 4.76
C VAL A 74 6.24 -22.02 4.80
N ASP A 75 5.51 -23.00 5.32
CA ASP A 75 6.07 -24.31 5.71
C ASP A 75 5.11 -25.48 5.47
N ALA A 76 4.13 -25.33 4.56
CA ALA A 76 3.23 -26.42 4.18
C ALA A 76 4.01 -27.66 3.69
N ARG A 77 3.63 -28.84 4.16
CA ARG A 77 4.31 -30.11 3.86
C ARG A 77 3.43 -31.08 3.08
N ASP A 78 4.06 -31.93 2.30
CA ASP A 78 3.38 -33.07 1.67
C ASP A 78 3.00 -34.10 2.75
N HIS A 79 1.74 -34.52 2.76
CA HIS A 79 1.21 -35.39 3.81
C HIS A 79 1.81 -36.80 3.82
N LYS A 80 2.41 -37.26 2.71
CA LYS A 80 2.96 -38.63 2.60
C LYS A 80 4.44 -38.67 2.93
N THR A 81 5.18 -37.68 2.44
CA THR A 81 6.65 -37.64 2.52
C THR A 81 7.15 -36.72 3.63
N ASN A 82 6.29 -35.87 4.19
CA ASN A 82 6.63 -34.85 5.18
C ASN A 82 7.70 -33.85 4.71
N THR A 83 7.96 -33.76 3.39
CA THR A 83 8.86 -32.76 2.82
C THR A 83 8.12 -31.44 2.60
N PRO A 84 8.81 -30.29 2.66
CA PRO A 84 8.21 -29.00 2.27
C PRO A 84 7.62 -29.09 0.85
N LYS A 85 6.42 -28.55 0.65
CA LYS A 85 5.80 -28.48 -0.68
C LYS A 85 6.55 -27.47 -1.56
N ASN A 86 6.58 -27.73 -2.87
CA ASN A 86 7.10 -26.79 -3.86
C ASN A 86 6.48 -25.40 -3.66
N GLY A 87 7.29 -24.34 -3.80
CA GLY A 87 6.79 -22.96 -3.71
C GLY A 87 6.56 -22.42 -2.30
N THR A 88 6.66 -23.25 -1.25
CA THR A 88 6.68 -22.76 0.14
C THR A 88 7.98 -22.05 0.50
N LEU A 89 7.96 -21.20 1.51
CA LEU A 89 9.14 -20.40 1.87
C LEU A 89 10.26 -21.31 2.37
N LEU A 90 9.90 -22.32 3.14
CA LEU A 90 10.78 -23.38 3.63
C LEU A 90 11.40 -24.17 2.48
N TYR A 91 10.65 -24.45 1.41
CA TYR A 91 11.19 -25.07 0.21
C TYR A 91 12.26 -24.19 -0.46
N GLN A 92 12.04 -22.87 -0.53
CA GLN A 92 12.98 -21.94 -1.15
C GLN A 92 14.35 -21.89 -0.45
N LEU A 93 14.42 -22.22 0.85
CA LEU A 93 15.71 -22.32 1.56
C LEU A 93 16.60 -23.45 1.04
N HIS A 94 16.02 -24.47 0.43
CA HIS A 94 16.73 -25.67 -0.01
C HIS A 94 16.83 -25.80 -1.53
N ASP A 95 15.97 -25.12 -2.29
CA ASP A 95 16.02 -25.15 -3.76
C ASP A 95 17.31 -24.47 -4.27
N PRO A 96 18.16 -25.17 -5.05
CA PRO A 96 19.41 -24.60 -5.55
C PRO A 96 19.23 -23.35 -6.41
N ARG A 97 18.05 -23.17 -7.03
CA ARG A 97 17.73 -22.02 -7.89
C ARG A 97 17.49 -20.74 -7.09
N THR A 98 16.92 -20.85 -5.89
CA THR A 98 16.41 -19.70 -5.13
C THR A 98 17.08 -19.55 -3.76
N ARG A 99 17.69 -20.60 -3.20
CA ARG A 99 18.32 -20.58 -1.86
C ARG A 99 19.24 -19.38 -1.60
N GLY A 100 19.92 -18.86 -2.62
CA GLY A 100 20.78 -17.69 -2.49
C GLY A 100 20.01 -16.43 -2.08
N GLU A 101 18.82 -16.22 -2.65
CA GLU A 101 17.95 -15.09 -2.33
C GLU A 101 17.29 -15.25 -0.96
N PHE A 102 16.84 -16.47 -0.64
CA PHE A 102 16.01 -16.74 0.54
C PHE A 102 16.81 -17.05 1.81
N LYS A 103 18.10 -17.40 1.71
CA LYS A 103 18.96 -17.68 2.88
C LYS A 103 18.96 -16.53 3.89
N LYS A 104 18.84 -15.29 3.42
CA LYS A 104 18.81 -14.10 4.29
C LYS A 104 17.60 -14.04 5.21
N LEU A 105 16.57 -14.85 4.99
CA LEU A 105 15.37 -14.93 5.83
C LEU A 105 15.52 -15.91 6.99
N TRP A 106 16.56 -16.76 7.00
CA TRP A 106 16.75 -17.81 8.00
C TRP A 106 17.90 -17.49 8.96
N ASP A 107 17.71 -17.80 10.25
CA ASP A 107 18.75 -17.76 11.26
C ASP A 107 19.28 -19.17 11.49
N ASP A 108 20.45 -19.47 10.91
CA ASP A 108 21.10 -20.78 11.04
C ASP A 108 21.41 -21.18 12.50
N LYS A 109 21.56 -20.21 13.42
CA LYS A 109 21.89 -20.50 14.83
C LYS A 109 20.64 -20.77 15.66
N ALA A 110 19.60 -19.97 15.43
CA ALA A 110 18.33 -20.08 16.15
C ALA A 110 17.39 -21.10 15.52
N ASP A 111 17.70 -21.61 14.32
CA ASP A 111 16.91 -22.57 13.55
C ASP A 111 15.47 -22.08 13.33
N THR A 112 15.34 -20.80 12.94
CA THR A 112 14.05 -20.12 12.80
C THR A 112 14.12 -18.99 11.79
N TRP A 113 12.96 -18.46 11.41
CA TRP A 113 12.85 -17.27 10.57
C TRP A 113 13.41 -16.04 11.31
N ARG A 114 14.21 -15.24 10.60
CA ARG A 114 14.83 -14.03 11.13
C ARG A 114 13.79 -12.96 11.39
N ASN A 115 13.91 -12.31 12.55
CA ASN A 115 13.23 -11.06 12.84
C ASN A 115 14.09 -9.89 12.39
N LEU A 116 13.54 -9.02 11.54
CA LEU A 116 14.21 -7.82 11.05
C LEU A 116 13.88 -6.66 11.99
N THR A 117 14.71 -6.44 13.00
CA THR A 117 14.46 -5.51 14.11
C THR A 117 14.34 -4.03 13.70
N ASP A 118 14.87 -3.67 12.53
CA ASP A 118 14.81 -2.31 11.98
C ASP A 118 13.57 -2.05 11.12
N VAL A 119 12.74 -3.07 10.87
CA VAL A 119 11.48 -2.94 10.14
C VAL A 119 10.35 -3.47 11.02
N LYS A 120 9.43 -2.59 11.41
CA LYS A 120 8.22 -2.97 12.15
C LYS A 120 7.07 -3.23 11.18
N VAL A 121 6.13 -4.06 11.58
CA VAL A 121 4.85 -4.26 10.88
C VAL A 121 3.72 -3.99 11.85
N TRP A 122 2.75 -3.20 11.42
CA TRP A 122 1.41 -3.15 12.01
C TRP A 122 0.41 -3.58 10.93
N PHE A 123 -0.37 -4.64 11.18
CA PHE A 123 -1.33 -5.18 10.23
C PHE A 123 -2.74 -5.14 10.82
N ASN A 124 -3.64 -4.40 10.16
CA ASN A 124 -5.06 -4.44 10.46
C ASN A 124 -5.70 -5.67 9.82
N GLU A 125 -6.11 -6.61 10.66
CA GLU A 125 -6.77 -7.87 10.26
C GLU A 125 -8.27 -7.87 10.51
N PHE A 126 -8.84 -6.71 10.83
CA PHE A 126 -10.24 -6.59 11.19
C PHE A 126 -11.14 -6.94 9.99
N GLY A 127 -12.33 -7.54 10.23
CA GLY A 127 -13.25 -7.89 9.15
C GLY A 127 -13.81 -6.67 8.40
N ILE A 128 -14.08 -6.83 7.10
CA ILE A 128 -14.56 -5.76 6.18
C ILE A 128 -15.77 -4.97 6.72
N GLU A 129 -16.57 -5.57 7.61
CA GLU A 129 -17.85 -5.04 8.12
C GLU A 129 -17.76 -4.02 9.26
N HIS A 130 -16.66 -3.93 10.03
CA HIS A 130 -16.58 -2.97 11.15
C HIS A 130 -15.36 -2.06 11.16
N GLY A 131 -14.93 -1.64 9.97
CA GLY A 131 -14.21 -0.38 9.88
C GLY A 131 -14.88 0.67 10.76
N VAL A 132 -14.14 1.13 11.77
CA VAL A 132 -14.49 2.20 12.70
C VAL A 132 -15.70 1.93 13.62
N ASN A 133 -15.53 1.01 14.57
CA ASN A 133 -15.76 1.31 16.00
C ASN A 133 -15.01 0.36 16.97
N GLY A 134 -13.90 -0.26 16.52
CA GLY A 134 -13.21 -1.32 17.25
C GLY A 134 -11.68 -1.29 17.20
N SER A 135 -11.04 -0.70 16.17
CA SER A 135 -9.58 -0.56 16.13
C SER A 135 -9.10 0.39 17.23
N THR A 136 -8.84 -0.14 18.42
CA THR A 136 -8.37 0.63 19.58
C THR A 136 -6.85 0.73 19.55
N ILE A 137 -6.36 1.95 19.46
CA ILE A 137 -4.95 2.25 19.70
C ILE A 137 -4.88 3.49 20.61
N PRO A 138 -4.26 3.47 21.81
CA PRO A 138 -3.99 2.39 22.78
C PRO A 138 -4.65 2.58 24.18
N GLY A 139 -4.88 1.46 24.91
CA GLY A 139 -5.21 1.41 26.35
C GLY A 139 -6.01 0.19 26.88
N ILE A 140 -6.50 -0.73 26.03
CA ILE A 140 -7.58 -1.69 26.38
C ILE A 140 -7.28 -3.08 25.78
N ASN A 141 -7.50 -4.15 26.54
CA ASN A 141 -7.42 -5.54 26.08
C ASN A 141 -8.41 -5.86 24.93
N ARG A 142 -7.89 -6.20 23.75
CA ARG A 142 -8.28 -7.31 22.84
C ARG A 142 -7.43 -7.26 21.54
N LYS A 143 -7.17 -8.43 20.93
CA LYS A 143 -6.25 -8.64 19.78
C LYS A 143 -6.88 -8.17 18.45
N ASP A 144 -6.80 -6.88 18.15
CA ASP A 144 -7.45 -6.31 16.95
C ASP A 144 -6.47 -5.96 15.80
N TYR A 145 -5.18 -6.27 15.96
CA TYR A 145 -4.12 -6.08 14.97
C TYR A 145 -2.93 -7.00 15.28
N LEU A 146 -2.08 -7.27 14.29
CA LEU A 146 -0.75 -7.85 14.50
C LEU A 146 0.32 -6.76 14.46
N ALA A 147 1.24 -6.81 15.42
CA ALA A 147 2.34 -5.87 15.50
C ALA A 147 3.63 -6.55 15.95
N GLY A 148 4.77 -6.15 15.38
CA GLY A 148 6.09 -6.60 15.83
C GLY A 148 7.20 -6.31 14.82
N ASP A 149 8.34 -6.95 15.02
CA ASP A 149 9.43 -6.97 14.05
C ASP A 149 9.01 -7.76 12.82
N LEU A 150 9.42 -7.32 11.63
CA LEU A 150 9.11 -8.03 10.41
C LEU A 150 9.73 -9.43 10.44
N SER A 151 8.88 -10.42 10.23
CA SER A 151 9.21 -11.84 10.07
C SER A 151 8.06 -12.50 9.29
N THR A 152 8.05 -13.82 9.20
CA THR A 152 6.86 -14.55 8.75
C THR A 152 5.69 -14.34 9.72
N GLY A 153 4.46 -14.56 9.27
CA GLY A 153 3.29 -14.56 10.16
C GLY A 153 2.45 -13.29 10.16
N TYR A 154 2.71 -12.38 9.21
CA TYR A 154 1.85 -11.24 8.89
C TYR A 154 0.98 -11.51 7.64
N GLY A 155 0.71 -12.79 7.35
CA GLY A 155 -0.21 -13.21 6.29
C GLY A 155 -1.68 -13.21 6.72
N ALA A 156 -2.59 -13.50 5.78
CA ALA A 156 -4.03 -13.39 5.94
C ALA A 156 -4.58 -14.09 7.19
N GLY A 157 -5.46 -13.39 7.92
CA GLY A 157 -6.13 -13.90 9.13
C GLY A 157 -5.20 -14.20 10.30
N GLY A 158 -4.05 -13.56 10.34
CA GLY A 158 -3.04 -13.68 11.38
C GLY A 158 -2.30 -15.00 11.33
N ASN A 159 -2.25 -15.61 10.15
CA ASN A 159 -1.67 -16.91 9.98
C ASN A 159 -0.14 -16.82 10.10
N ALA A 160 0.40 -17.32 11.22
CA ALA A 160 1.83 -17.43 11.50
C ALA A 160 2.61 -18.18 10.40
N HIS A 161 1.92 -19.03 9.62
CA HIS A 161 2.46 -19.84 8.53
C HIS A 161 2.20 -19.25 7.15
N ALA A 162 1.81 -17.97 7.07
CA ALA A 162 1.63 -17.27 5.80
C ALA A 162 2.45 -15.97 5.74
N ILE A 163 2.74 -15.55 4.51
CA ILE A 163 3.35 -14.27 4.18
C ILE A 163 2.55 -13.57 3.09
N GLY A 164 2.59 -12.25 3.09
CA GLY A 164 2.29 -11.44 1.93
C GLY A 164 3.53 -10.76 1.36
N PRO A 165 3.32 -9.74 0.52
CA PRO A 165 4.42 -8.96 -0.05
C PRO A 165 5.24 -8.21 1.01
N GLU A 166 4.73 -8.01 2.23
CA GLU A 166 5.43 -7.28 3.29
C GLU A 166 6.79 -7.89 3.64
N LEU A 167 6.91 -9.23 3.58
CA LEU A 167 8.17 -9.91 3.86
C LEU A 167 9.23 -9.58 2.80
N GLY A 168 8.84 -9.71 1.53
CA GLY A 168 9.68 -9.32 0.40
C GLY A 168 10.03 -7.85 0.43
N PHE A 169 9.05 -7.01 0.73
CA PHE A 169 9.23 -5.57 0.79
C PHE A 169 10.26 -5.17 1.85
N GLY A 170 10.02 -5.52 3.12
CA GLY A 170 10.88 -5.05 4.19
C GLY A 170 12.29 -5.65 4.20
N PHE A 171 12.48 -6.90 3.79
CA PHE A 171 13.83 -7.48 3.65
C PHE A 171 14.66 -6.89 2.50
N ASN A 172 14.04 -6.15 1.59
CA ASN A 172 14.71 -5.49 0.47
C ASN A 172 14.66 -3.95 0.56
N LEU A 173 14.08 -3.39 1.63
CA LEU A 173 14.22 -1.97 1.94
C LEU A 173 15.67 -1.64 2.29
N LYS A 174 16.16 -0.53 1.74
CA LYS A 174 17.47 0.04 2.05
C LYS A 174 17.27 1.33 2.84
N LEU A 175 17.57 1.31 4.14
CA LEU A 175 17.35 2.47 5.02
C LEU A 175 18.66 3.20 5.30
N PRO A 176 18.62 4.54 5.49
CA PRO A 176 19.74 5.28 6.03
C PRO A 176 20.19 4.72 7.38
N LYS A 177 21.48 4.84 7.69
CA LYS A 177 22.03 4.33 8.96
C LYS A 177 21.37 5.03 10.15
N GLY A 178 20.76 4.25 11.04
CA GLY A 178 20.10 4.74 12.25
C GLY A 178 18.61 5.02 12.09
N ASP A 179 18.10 5.00 10.86
CA ASP A 179 16.67 5.05 10.59
C ASP A 179 16.05 3.64 10.68
N LYS A 180 14.74 3.61 10.90
CA LYS A 180 13.92 2.39 10.93
C LYS A 180 12.76 2.53 9.96
N ALA A 181 12.07 1.43 9.69
CA ALA A 181 10.83 1.44 8.91
C ALA A 181 9.64 0.91 9.71
N LEU A 182 8.45 1.38 9.35
CA LEU A 182 7.18 0.83 9.78
C LEU A 182 6.33 0.54 8.53
N ILE A 183 5.96 -0.71 8.36
CA ILE A 183 4.95 -1.14 7.39
C ILE A 183 3.59 -1.09 8.08
N ILE A 184 2.72 -0.19 7.65
CA ILE A 184 1.31 -0.17 8.02
C ILE A 184 0.56 -0.92 6.93
N LYS A 185 0.09 -2.12 7.24
CA LYS A 185 -0.61 -2.99 6.31
C LYS A 185 -2.12 -2.91 6.57
N THR A 186 -2.85 -2.50 5.55
CA THR A 186 -4.32 -2.39 5.57
C THR A 186 -4.84 -3.15 4.36
N ALA A 187 -5.16 -4.42 4.54
CA ALA A 187 -5.48 -5.30 3.43
C ALA A 187 -6.61 -6.24 3.81
N TRP A 188 -7.56 -6.43 2.89
CA TRP A 188 -8.77 -7.22 3.16
C TRP A 188 -9.28 -7.95 1.91
N GLY A 189 -9.54 -9.24 2.06
CA GLY A 189 -9.94 -10.11 0.96
C GLY A 189 -11.28 -9.75 0.34
N GLY A 190 -11.44 -10.02 -0.96
CA GLY A 190 -12.73 -9.83 -1.62
C GLY A 190 -13.15 -8.38 -1.85
N THR A 191 -12.20 -7.44 -1.89
CA THR A 191 -12.46 -6.00 -1.98
C THR A 191 -12.11 -5.41 -3.36
N GLU A 192 -12.82 -4.36 -3.75
CA GLU A 192 -12.67 -3.69 -5.05
C GLU A 192 -12.20 -2.24 -4.91
N LEU A 193 -11.39 -1.78 -5.87
CA LEU A 193 -11.04 -0.38 -6.02
C LEU A 193 -12.26 0.46 -6.39
N ALA A 194 -13.11 -0.09 -7.25
CA ALA A 194 -14.36 0.54 -7.63
C ALA A 194 -15.39 0.62 -6.49
N SER A 195 -15.25 -0.03 -5.34
CA SER A 195 -16.22 0.09 -4.25
C SER A 195 -15.55 0.36 -2.91
N ASN A 196 -15.04 -0.67 -2.23
CA ASN A 196 -14.51 -0.58 -0.86
C ASN A 196 -13.41 0.48 -0.69
N TRP A 197 -12.54 0.59 -1.70
CA TRP A 197 -11.38 1.48 -1.68
C TRP A 197 -11.59 2.75 -2.50
N ARG A 198 -12.80 2.99 -3.02
CA ARG A 198 -13.06 4.11 -3.92
C ARG A 198 -12.66 5.44 -3.26
N PRO A 199 -11.73 6.21 -3.85
CA PRO A 199 -11.20 7.41 -3.21
C PRO A 199 -12.13 8.62 -3.41
N PRO A 200 -12.05 9.65 -2.54
CA PRO A 200 -12.93 10.83 -2.56
C PRO A 200 -13.10 11.55 -3.92
N LEU A 201 -12.05 11.70 -4.72
CA LEU A 201 -12.15 12.30 -6.07
C LEU A 201 -12.97 11.46 -7.04
N SER A 202 -13.09 10.16 -6.79
CA SER A 202 -13.94 9.27 -7.58
C SER A 202 -15.37 9.21 -7.04
N THR A 203 -15.70 10.00 -6.02
CA THR A 203 -17.01 10.07 -5.37
C THR A 203 -17.62 11.47 -5.50
N THR A 204 -17.81 11.97 -6.72
CA THR A 204 -18.35 13.33 -6.94
C THR A 204 -19.87 13.38 -7.19
N THR A 205 -20.54 12.23 -7.29
CA THR A 205 -22.01 12.07 -7.37
C THR A 205 -22.41 10.69 -6.84
N PHE A 206 -23.73 10.45 -6.66
CA PHE A 206 -24.30 9.11 -6.42
C PHE A 206 -23.62 8.09 -7.34
N ASP A 207 -23.02 7.04 -6.78
CA ASP A 207 -22.44 5.97 -7.57
C ASP A 207 -23.57 5.30 -8.38
N PRO A 208 -23.64 5.49 -9.72
CA PRO A 208 -24.77 4.99 -10.51
C PRO A 208 -24.82 3.46 -10.54
N TYR A 209 -23.77 2.79 -10.07
CA TYR A 209 -23.66 1.35 -9.96
C TYR A 209 -23.86 0.84 -8.53
N CYS A 210 -23.96 1.75 -7.55
CA CYS A 210 -24.34 1.40 -6.19
C CYS A 210 -25.87 1.28 -6.08
N VAL A 211 -26.39 0.09 -6.34
CA VAL A 211 -27.81 -0.25 -6.20
C VAL A 211 -28.01 -1.12 -4.96
N LEU A 212 -28.77 -0.63 -3.96
CA LEU A 212 -29.23 -1.44 -2.83
C LEU A 212 -30.04 -2.65 -3.36
N PRO A 213 -29.88 -3.86 -2.80
CA PRO A 213 -29.04 -4.23 -1.66
C PRO A 213 -27.62 -4.69 -2.05
N LYS A 214 -27.22 -4.58 -3.33
CA LYS A 214 -25.97 -5.16 -3.86
C LYS A 214 -24.71 -4.39 -3.46
N CYS A 215 -24.84 -3.10 -3.20
CA CYS A 215 -23.82 -2.29 -2.55
C CYS A 215 -24.42 -1.72 -1.25
N ASN A 216 -23.58 -1.46 -0.27
CA ASN A 216 -23.95 -0.60 0.86
C ASN A 216 -23.27 0.76 0.63
N PRO A 217 -23.97 1.91 0.61
CA PRO A 217 -23.34 3.22 0.50
C PRO A 217 -22.41 3.55 1.68
N TYR A 218 -22.55 2.85 2.82
CA TYR A 218 -21.58 2.86 3.91
C TYR A 218 -20.31 2.03 3.64
N GLN A 219 -20.26 1.24 2.56
CA GLN A 219 -19.07 0.48 2.11
C GLN A 219 -18.26 1.21 1.03
N VAL A 220 -18.84 2.15 0.28
CA VAL A 220 -18.10 2.88 -0.76
C VAL A 220 -17.02 3.74 -0.11
N GLY A 221 -15.76 3.51 -0.47
CA GLY A 221 -14.61 4.19 0.12
C GLY A 221 -14.37 3.87 1.61
N HIS A 222 -15.09 2.90 2.18
CA HIS A 222 -14.98 2.55 3.60
C HIS A 222 -13.57 2.15 4.00
N LEU A 223 -12.95 1.24 3.24
CA LEU A 223 -11.60 0.75 3.55
C LEU A 223 -10.53 1.79 3.26
N TYR A 224 -10.79 2.71 2.33
CA TYR A 224 -9.99 3.91 2.17
C TYR A 224 -10.01 4.76 3.46
N GLN A 225 -11.19 5.03 4.01
CA GLN A 225 -11.30 5.82 5.25
C GLN A 225 -10.66 5.10 6.45
N VAL A 226 -10.88 3.79 6.59
CA VAL A 226 -10.24 2.98 7.65
C VAL A 226 -8.72 3.09 7.57
N MET A 227 -8.14 2.96 6.37
CA MET A 227 -6.70 3.11 6.18
C MET A 227 -6.21 4.50 6.61
N ILE A 228 -6.89 5.56 6.20
CA ILE A 228 -6.54 6.93 6.61
C ILE A 228 -6.57 7.06 8.12
N GLU A 229 -7.65 6.60 8.77
CA GLU A 229 -7.81 6.70 10.21
C GLU A 229 -6.78 5.88 10.99
N ASP A 230 -6.44 4.67 10.55
CA ASP A 230 -5.45 3.82 11.20
C ASP A 230 -4.06 4.46 11.13
N VAL A 231 -3.68 4.98 9.95
CA VAL A 231 -2.43 5.72 9.78
C VAL A 231 -2.42 6.93 10.70
N GLU A 232 -3.48 7.76 10.71
CA GLU A 232 -3.57 8.91 11.60
C GLU A 232 -3.47 8.54 13.09
N ARG A 233 -4.13 7.46 13.52
CA ARG A 233 -4.09 6.97 14.91
C ARG A 233 -2.69 6.50 15.30
N LEU A 234 -2.04 5.70 14.45
CA LEU A 234 -0.70 5.17 14.71
C LEU A 234 0.35 6.27 14.81
N LEU A 235 0.22 7.30 13.98
CA LEU A 235 1.20 8.39 13.92
C LEU A 235 0.95 9.50 14.94
N LYS A 236 -0.05 9.37 15.83
CA LYS A 236 -0.22 10.29 16.97
C LYS A 236 1.01 10.25 17.88
N PRO A 237 1.43 11.40 18.46
CA PRO A 237 2.59 11.46 19.34
C PRO A 237 2.53 10.44 20.49
N GLY A 238 3.59 9.63 20.62
CA GLY A 238 3.74 8.63 21.68
C GLY A 238 2.95 7.33 21.47
N VAL A 239 2.21 7.17 20.37
CA VAL A 239 1.53 5.89 20.07
C VAL A 239 2.54 4.84 19.62
N LEU A 240 3.40 5.15 18.65
CA LEU A 240 4.39 4.19 18.15
C LEU A 240 5.31 3.67 19.26
N GLY A 241 5.80 4.53 20.16
CA GLY A 241 6.67 4.11 21.26
C GLY A 241 6.00 3.22 22.31
N LYS A 242 4.67 3.28 22.43
CA LYS A 242 3.88 2.35 23.27
C LYS A 242 3.76 0.96 22.64
N ILE A 243 3.65 0.89 21.31
CA ILE A 243 3.55 -0.38 20.57
C ILE A 243 4.94 -0.98 20.37
N TYR A 244 5.91 -0.14 20.03
CA TYR A 244 7.31 -0.47 19.72
C TYR A 244 8.24 0.38 20.59
N PRO A 245 8.66 -0.12 21.77
CA PRO A 245 9.49 0.63 22.69
C PRO A 245 10.81 1.16 22.08
N ASP A 246 11.36 0.47 21.07
CA ASP A 246 12.58 0.89 20.38
C ASP A 246 12.36 2.02 19.36
N LEU A 247 11.11 2.39 19.06
CA LEU A 247 10.76 3.58 18.27
C LEU A 247 10.50 4.82 19.15
N GLU A 248 10.58 4.69 20.48
CA GLU A 248 10.30 5.81 21.41
C GLU A 248 11.25 6.99 21.19
N GLY A 249 10.66 8.13 20.81
CA GLY A 249 11.37 9.38 20.53
C GLY A 249 11.93 9.52 19.11
N MET A 250 11.69 8.56 18.23
CA MET A 250 11.95 8.72 16.78
C MET A 250 10.81 9.51 16.10
N THR A 251 11.10 10.09 14.93
CA THR A 251 10.11 10.89 14.17
C THR A 251 9.54 10.05 13.03
N PRO A 252 8.24 9.71 13.03
CA PRO A 252 7.64 9.03 11.88
C PRO A 252 7.47 9.97 10.69
N ASP A 253 7.77 9.47 9.50
CA ASP A 253 7.51 10.16 8.23
C ASP A 253 6.89 9.20 7.22
N ILE A 254 5.75 9.57 6.61
CA ILE A 254 5.12 8.77 5.57
C ILE A 254 5.98 8.86 4.30
N ALA A 255 6.64 7.75 4.01
CA ALA A 255 7.68 7.61 3.00
C ALA A 255 7.15 7.08 1.67
N GLY A 256 6.09 6.27 1.68
CA GLY A 256 5.53 5.73 0.44
C GLY A 256 4.27 4.90 0.61
N PHE A 257 3.60 4.67 -0.52
CA PHE A 257 2.38 3.87 -0.63
C PHE A 257 2.60 2.68 -1.57
N GLY A 258 2.24 1.48 -1.14
CA GLY A 258 2.25 0.27 -1.95
C GLY A 258 0.85 -0.28 -2.16
N TRP A 259 0.47 -0.52 -3.40
CA TRP A 259 -0.85 -1.04 -3.76
C TRP A 259 -0.74 -2.43 -4.41
N PHE A 260 -1.51 -3.40 -3.91
CA PHE A 260 -1.63 -4.71 -4.55
C PHE A 260 -3.05 -5.27 -4.51
N GLN A 261 -3.78 -5.05 -5.60
CA GLN A 261 -5.18 -5.41 -5.74
C GLN A 261 -5.54 -5.51 -7.23
N GLY A 262 -6.69 -6.11 -7.57
CA GLY A 262 -7.27 -5.97 -8.92
C GLY A 262 -8.17 -7.12 -9.35
N TRP A 263 -8.16 -8.22 -8.61
CA TRP A 263 -8.86 -9.45 -9.00
C TRP A 263 -10.37 -9.25 -9.04
N ASN A 264 -10.90 -8.58 -8.01
CA ASN A 264 -12.33 -8.37 -7.88
C ASN A 264 -12.85 -7.34 -8.89
N ASP A 265 -12.10 -6.27 -9.17
CA ASP A 265 -12.48 -5.32 -10.22
C ASP A 265 -12.53 -5.98 -11.61
N GLY A 266 -11.65 -6.95 -11.89
CA GLY A 266 -11.70 -7.75 -13.12
C GLY A 266 -12.92 -8.66 -13.23
N CYS A 267 -13.67 -8.88 -12.14
CA CYS A 267 -14.89 -9.68 -12.16
C CYS A 267 -16.10 -8.90 -12.69
N ASN A 268 -16.04 -7.57 -12.72
CA ASN A 268 -17.14 -6.68 -13.10
C ASN A 268 -16.70 -5.68 -14.19
N VAL A 269 -17.43 -5.61 -15.30
CA VAL A 269 -17.08 -4.74 -16.44
C VAL A 269 -17.00 -3.26 -16.07
N ASN A 270 -17.90 -2.76 -15.22
CA ASN A 270 -17.90 -1.35 -14.81
C ASN A 270 -16.72 -1.06 -13.86
N ALA A 271 -16.41 -1.99 -12.96
CA ALA A 271 -15.25 -1.85 -12.07
C ALA A 271 -13.93 -1.87 -12.87
N THR A 272 -13.81 -2.78 -13.84
CA THR A 272 -12.67 -2.84 -14.77
C THR A 272 -12.54 -1.54 -15.58
N ALA A 273 -13.66 -0.99 -16.07
CA ALA A 273 -13.66 0.25 -16.84
C ALA A 273 -13.12 1.44 -16.01
N ALA A 274 -13.54 1.54 -14.75
CA ALA A 274 -13.21 2.64 -13.85
C ALA A 274 -11.83 2.52 -13.15
N TYR A 275 -11.14 1.38 -13.27
CA TYR A 275 -9.97 1.06 -12.45
C TYR A 275 -8.86 2.12 -12.53
N GLU A 276 -8.49 2.51 -13.74
CA GLU A 276 -7.42 3.49 -13.98
C GLU A 276 -7.73 4.85 -13.33
N THR A 277 -8.91 5.41 -13.61
CA THR A 277 -9.37 6.67 -13.01
C THR A 277 -9.35 6.59 -11.49
N ASN A 278 -9.89 5.51 -10.92
CA ASN A 278 -9.91 5.33 -9.47
C ASN A 278 -8.50 5.23 -8.88
N MET A 279 -7.56 4.59 -9.60
CA MET A 279 -6.18 4.44 -9.14
C MET A 279 -5.42 5.79 -9.14
N VAL A 280 -5.60 6.59 -10.19
CA VAL A 280 -5.04 7.95 -10.27
C VAL A 280 -5.60 8.83 -9.16
N HIS A 281 -6.91 8.83 -8.97
CA HIS A 281 -7.59 9.55 -7.91
C HIS A 281 -7.14 9.10 -6.50
N MET A 282 -6.92 7.80 -6.30
CA MET A 282 -6.43 7.24 -5.03
C MET A 282 -5.08 7.86 -4.67
N ILE A 283 -4.15 7.91 -5.62
CA ILE A 283 -2.82 8.49 -5.40
C ILE A 283 -2.95 9.99 -5.08
N GLN A 284 -3.76 10.73 -5.84
CA GLN A 284 -3.97 12.16 -5.59
C GLN A 284 -4.59 12.43 -4.21
N ASP A 285 -5.59 11.64 -3.82
CA ASP A 285 -6.26 11.77 -2.52
C ASP A 285 -5.33 11.43 -1.36
N LEU A 286 -4.54 10.36 -1.46
CA LEU A 286 -3.54 10.00 -0.45
C LEU A 286 -2.48 11.10 -0.28
N ARG A 287 -1.98 11.65 -1.40
CA ARG A 287 -1.03 12.76 -1.38
C ARG A 287 -1.60 14.00 -0.70
N ARG A 288 -2.89 14.31 -0.92
CA ARG A 288 -3.57 15.42 -0.22
C ARG A 288 -3.78 15.11 1.26
N ALA A 289 -4.32 13.93 1.58
CA ALA A 289 -4.63 13.52 2.95
C ALA A 289 -3.38 13.56 3.84
N TRP A 290 -2.27 13.01 3.35
CA TRP A 290 -1.01 12.97 4.08
C TRP A 290 -0.10 14.18 3.84
N LYS A 291 -0.55 15.17 3.04
CA LYS A 291 0.19 16.40 2.71
C LYS A 291 1.58 16.12 2.12
N LYS A 292 1.66 15.13 1.24
CA LYS A 292 2.87 14.65 0.56
C LYS A 292 2.65 14.70 -0.95
N PRO A 293 2.77 15.87 -1.61
CA PRO A 293 2.41 16.04 -3.03
C PRO A 293 3.20 15.15 -3.99
N LYS A 294 4.38 14.67 -3.56
CA LYS A 294 5.25 13.77 -4.32
C LYS A 294 5.43 12.41 -3.63
N LEU A 295 4.44 11.96 -2.84
CA LEU A 295 4.50 10.65 -2.19
C LEU A 295 4.75 9.57 -3.25
N PRO A 296 5.82 8.78 -3.12
CA PRO A 296 6.06 7.60 -3.94
C PRO A 296 4.92 6.59 -3.86
N ALA A 297 4.45 6.10 -5.00
CA ALA A 297 3.40 5.09 -5.09
C ALA A 297 3.85 3.92 -5.98
N SER A 298 4.01 2.74 -5.37
CA SER A 298 4.36 1.49 -6.06
C SER A 298 3.11 0.65 -6.26
N ILE A 299 2.70 0.44 -7.51
CA ILE A 299 1.55 -0.38 -7.89
C ILE A 299 2.07 -1.75 -8.32
N ALA A 300 1.85 -2.80 -7.54
CA ALA A 300 2.11 -4.15 -8.01
C ALA A 300 1.07 -4.52 -9.05
N ILE A 301 1.51 -4.78 -10.29
CA ILE A 301 0.63 -5.29 -11.33
C ILE A 301 0.04 -6.61 -10.83
N SER A 302 -1.23 -6.84 -11.10
CA SER A 302 -1.96 -8.00 -10.62
C SER A 302 -1.34 -9.32 -11.08
N GLY A 303 -0.72 -9.33 -12.25
CA GLY A 303 0.12 -10.42 -12.76
C GLY A 303 -0.58 -11.75 -12.99
N PHE A 304 -1.91 -11.82 -12.83
CA PHE A 304 -2.69 -13.06 -12.75
C PHE A 304 -2.29 -14.08 -13.82
N GLY A 305 -2.01 -15.32 -13.44
CA GLY A 305 -1.62 -16.37 -14.39
C GLY A 305 -0.28 -16.14 -15.11
N GLY A 306 0.47 -15.10 -14.75
CA GLY A 306 1.67 -14.69 -15.46
C GLY A 306 1.37 -14.32 -16.91
N TRP A 307 2.30 -14.64 -17.81
CA TRP A 307 2.10 -14.48 -19.25
C TRP A 307 1.15 -15.52 -19.85
N LEU A 308 0.75 -16.55 -19.09
CA LEU A 308 -0.09 -17.64 -19.60
C LEU A 308 -1.52 -17.21 -19.94
N ILE A 309 -1.99 -16.06 -19.44
CA ILE A 309 -3.27 -15.49 -19.90
C ILE A 309 -3.19 -15.11 -21.40
N GLN A 310 -2.00 -14.82 -21.94
CA GLN A 310 -1.79 -14.67 -23.38
C GLN A 310 -1.52 -16.01 -24.10
N GLY A 311 -1.04 -17.02 -23.36
CA GLY A 311 -0.58 -18.32 -23.89
C GLY A 311 -1.64 -19.41 -24.06
N GLN A 312 -2.90 -19.21 -23.65
CA GLN A 312 -4.03 -20.10 -23.98
C GLN A 312 -4.56 -19.88 -25.42
N GLY A 313 -3.78 -19.23 -26.29
CA GLY A 313 -4.22 -18.88 -27.66
C GLY A 313 -5.31 -17.80 -27.69
N ARG A 314 -5.54 -17.09 -26.57
CA ARG A 314 -6.41 -15.93 -26.53
C ARG A 314 -5.55 -14.67 -26.48
N THR A 315 -5.17 -14.15 -27.65
CA THR A 315 -5.31 -12.70 -27.83
C THR A 315 -6.79 -12.39 -27.56
N PRO A 316 -7.13 -11.53 -26.60
CA PRO A 316 -8.47 -10.98 -26.56
C PRO A 316 -8.86 -10.56 -27.99
N PRO A 317 -10.01 -10.98 -28.52
CA PRO A 317 -10.49 -10.44 -29.77
C PRO A 317 -10.53 -8.93 -29.59
N ASP A 318 -9.80 -8.22 -30.44
CA ASP A 318 -9.81 -6.77 -30.49
C ASP A 318 -9.36 -6.10 -29.17
N CYS A 319 -8.11 -6.31 -28.73
CA CYS A 319 -7.43 -5.26 -27.96
C CYS A 319 -6.78 -4.29 -28.96
N TRP A 320 -7.14 -3.01 -28.94
CA TRP A 320 -6.52 -2.01 -29.81
C TRP A 320 -6.22 -0.71 -29.07
N ASP A 321 -5.15 -0.06 -29.52
CA ASP A 321 -4.93 1.36 -29.31
C ASP A 321 -5.71 2.11 -30.37
N GLY A 322 -6.78 2.79 -29.98
CA GLY A 322 -7.43 3.74 -30.88
C GLY A 322 -6.49 4.90 -31.18
N PRO A 323 -6.53 5.50 -32.38
CA PRO A 323 -5.84 6.76 -32.63
C PRO A 323 -6.46 7.80 -31.69
N ASN A 324 -5.71 8.23 -30.68
CA ASN A 324 -6.13 9.07 -29.53
C ASN A 324 -6.80 8.35 -28.35
N ALA A 325 -6.72 7.02 -28.25
CA ALA A 325 -7.29 6.31 -27.13
C ALA A 325 -6.51 6.59 -25.84
N THR A 326 -7.15 7.31 -24.93
CA THR A 326 -6.75 7.35 -23.54
C THR A 326 -7.19 6.04 -22.86
N LYS A 327 -6.85 4.85 -23.35
CA LYS A 327 -6.85 3.52 -22.67
C LYS A 327 -6.68 2.45 -23.76
N ILE A 328 -6.02 1.33 -23.47
CA ILE A 328 -6.11 0.15 -24.34
C ILE A 328 -7.54 -0.41 -24.23
N HIS A 329 -8.25 -0.47 -25.36
CA HIS A 329 -9.61 -0.98 -25.39
C HIS A 329 -9.60 -2.45 -25.77
N CYS A 330 -10.16 -3.32 -24.94
CA CYS A 330 -10.37 -4.72 -25.24
C CYS A 330 -11.87 -5.04 -25.19
N HIS A 331 -12.41 -5.75 -26.19
CA HIS A 331 -13.79 -6.25 -26.16
C HIS A 331 -13.92 -7.45 -25.19
N CYS A 332 -13.95 -7.16 -23.88
CA CYS A 332 -13.94 -8.18 -22.81
C CYS A 332 -15.32 -8.52 -22.23
N ASP A 333 -16.42 -8.19 -22.91
CA ASP A 333 -17.77 -8.49 -22.42
C ASP A 333 -17.99 -10.00 -22.28
N GLY A 334 -18.34 -10.43 -21.06
CA GLY A 334 -18.53 -11.85 -20.75
C GLY A 334 -17.25 -12.66 -20.52
N ASP A 335 -16.06 -12.15 -20.90
CA ASP A 335 -14.78 -12.85 -20.68
C ASP A 335 -14.01 -12.28 -19.47
N ARG A 336 -13.95 -13.07 -18.40
CA ARG A 336 -13.28 -12.67 -17.15
C ARG A 336 -11.76 -12.62 -17.30
N ASP A 337 -11.16 -13.46 -18.11
CA ASP A 337 -9.71 -13.51 -18.29
C ASP A 337 -9.22 -12.34 -19.14
N CYS A 338 -10.01 -11.94 -20.13
CA CYS A 338 -9.80 -10.70 -20.88
C CYS A 338 -9.81 -9.48 -19.96
N ARG A 339 -10.82 -9.33 -19.08
CA ARG A 339 -10.88 -8.20 -18.13
C ARG A 339 -9.70 -8.15 -17.15
N ARG A 340 -9.07 -9.29 -16.84
CA ARG A 340 -7.86 -9.31 -16.02
C ARG A 340 -6.66 -8.68 -16.73
N ILE A 341 -6.57 -8.83 -18.05
CA ILE A 341 -5.60 -8.10 -18.87
C ILE A 341 -5.88 -6.60 -18.76
N ASP A 342 -7.13 -6.18 -18.93
CA ASP A 342 -7.51 -4.76 -18.80
C ASP A 342 -7.13 -4.16 -17.45
N ILE A 343 -7.32 -4.89 -16.35
CA ILE A 343 -6.87 -4.44 -15.02
C ILE A 343 -5.35 -4.22 -15.01
N MET A 344 -4.57 -5.17 -15.53
CA MET A 344 -3.10 -5.02 -15.58
C MET A 344 -2.68 -3.82 -16.45
N LEU A 345 -3.35 -3.62 -17.58
CA LEU A 345 -3.10 -2.47 -18.45
C LEU A 345 -3.51 -1.15 -17.80
N SER A 346 -4.62 -1.12 -17.07
CA SER A 346 -5.04 0.05 -16.29
C SER A 346 -4.09 0.35 -15.13
N GLN A 347 -3.45 -0.65 -14.51
CA GLN A 347 -2.41 -0.45 -13.51
C GLN A 347 -1.16 0.20 -14.11
N ILE A 348 -0.72 -0.28 -15.29
CA ILE A 348 0.39 0.31 -16.04
C ILE A 348 0.04 1.75 -16.46
N ALA A 349 -1.15 1.95 -17.01
CA ALA A 349 -1.63 3.24 -17.50
C ALA A 349 -1.70 4.28 -16.37
N ALA A 350 -2.22 3.90 -15.19
CA ALA A 350 -2.29 4.79 -14.03
C ALA A 350 -0.93 5.29 -13.53
N ALA A 351 0.16 4.57 -13.82
CA ALA A 351 1.53 4.98 -13.49
C ALA A 351 2.23 5.76 -14.63
N ASN A 352 1.61 5.89 -15.81
CA ASN A 352 2.19 6.59 -16.94
C ASN A 352 2.03 8.11 -16.77
N LEU A 353 3.13 8.83 -16.53
CA LEU A 353 3.11 10.27 -16.27
C LEU A 353 2.87 11.14 -17.51
N THR A 354 3.15 10.63 -18.72
CA THR A 354 2.76 11.33 -19.96
C THR A 354 1.24 11.38 -20.09
N ARG A 355 0.60 10.30 -19.65
CA ARG A 355 -0.85 10.13 -19.68
C ARG A 355 -1.56 10.81 -18.51
N HIS A 356 -0.95 10.77 -17.33
CA HIS A 356 -1.44 11.40 -16.10
C HIS A 356 -0.45 12.45 -15.58
N PRO A 357 -0.25 13.56 -16.30
CA PRO A 357 0.67 14.62 -15.88
C PRO A 357 0.25 15.25 -14.54
N GLU A 358 -1.03 15.14 -14.16
CA GLU A 358 -1.55 15.56 -12.85
C GLU A 358 -0.96 14.80 -11.65
N LEU A 359 -0.25 13.69 -11.90
CA LEU A 359 0.53 12.98 -10.87
C LEU A 359 1.95 13.52 -10.73
N GLU A 360 2.45 14.34 -11.66
CA GLU A 360 3.80 14.95 -11.68
C GLU A 360 5.00 13.98 -11.68
N CYS A 361 5.12 13.10 -10.68
CA CYS A 361 6.25 12.19 -10.48
C CYS A 361 5.85 10.95 -9.69
N CYS A 362 6.84 10.08 -9.49
CA CYS A 362 6.93 9.19 -8.33
C CYS A 362 5.76 8.21 -8.21
N VAL A 363 5.32 7.68 -9.34
CA VAL A 363 4.38 6.56 -9.43
C VAL A 363 4.98 5.53 -10.39
N GLU A 364 4.97 4.26 -9.99
CA GLU A 364 5.50 3.19 -10.82
C GLU A 364 4.61 1.95 -10.70
N ALA A 365 4.34 1.33 -11.85
CA ALA A 365 3.69 0.02 -11.93
C ALA A 365 4.76 -1.07 -12.08
N VAL A 366 4.83 -1.95 -11.10
CA VAL A 366 5.83 -3.01 -11.00
C VAL A 366 5.35 -4.25 -11.76
N GLU A 367 6.15 -4.72 -12.70
CA GLU A 367 5.88 -5.94 -13.47
C GLU A 367 6.02 -7.20 -12.60
N THR A 368 4.90 -7.90 -12.40
CA THR A 368 4.84 -9.09 -11.53
C THR A 368 4.53 -10.39 -12.28
N ARG A 369 4.17 -10.36 -13.57
CA ARG A 369 3.78 -11.55 -14.33
C ARG A 369 4.88 -12.62 -14.35
N ASN A 370 6.14 -12.20 -14.33
CA ASN A 370 7.31 -13.08 -14.26
C ASN A 370 7.43 -13.86 -12.93
N PHE A 371 6.73 -13.41 -11.89
CA PHE A 371 6.78 -14.05 -10.58
C PHE A 371 5.74 -15.16 -10.43
N TYR A 372 4.76 -15.25 -11.33
CA TYR A 372 3.78 -16.32 -11.30
C TYR A 372 4.44 -17.70 -11.36
N ARG A 373 3.90 -18.64 -10.56
CA ARG A 373 4.27 -20.05 -10.57
C ARG A 373 3.00 -20.88 -10.78
N PRO A 374 2.99 -21.81 -11.75
CA PRO A 374 1.82 -22.65 -11.98
C PRO A 374 1.67 -23.69 -10.84
N PRO A 375 0.52 -24.38 -10.76
CA PRO A 375 0.19 -25.29 -9.67
C PRO A 375 1.25 -26.37 -9.38
N GLU A 376 1.91 -26.90 -10.41
CA GLU A 376 2.95 -27.92 -10.29
C GLU A 376 4.20 -27.47 -9.51
N TYR A 377 4.44 -26.15 -9.46
CA TYR A 377 5.54 -25.54 -8.71
C TYR A 377 5.05 -24.81 -7.46
N SER A 378 3.84 -25.12 -6.98
CA SER A 378 3.19 -24.38 -5.89
C SER A 378 2.52 -25.29 -4.85
N PRO A 379 2.20 -24.76 -3.65
CA PRO A 379 1.59 -25.57 -2.59
C PRO A 379 0.14 -26.00 -2.86
N SER A 380 -0.56 -25.27 -3.72
CA SER A 380 -1.97 -25.49 -4.11
C SER A 380 -2.19 -25.28 -5.61
N GLY A 381 -3.43 -25.45 -6.07
CA GLY A 381 -3.86 -25.13 -7.45
C GLY A 381 -4.94 -24.05 -7.51
N GLN A 382 -5.01 -23.17 -6.50
CA GLN A 382 -6.11 -22.21 -6.35
C GLN A 382 -6.15 -21.13 -7.45
N GLY A 383 -4.99 -20.78 -8.02
CA GLY A 383 -4.85 -19.76 -9.06
C GLY A 383 -4.89 -18.32 -8.56
N PHE A 384 -5.98 -17.92 -7.88
CA PHE A 384 -6.28 -16.52 -7.57
C PHE A 384 -5.46 -15.89 -6.43
N HIS A 385 -4.85 -16.73 -5.59
CA HIS A 385 -3.83 -16.32 -4.61
C HIS A 385 -2.45 -16.88 -4.98
N PHE A 386 -2.12 -16.82 -6.28
CA PHE A 386 -0.83 -17.31 -6.80
C PHE A 386 -0.51 -18.73 -6.36
N ASN A 387 -1.54 -19.60 -6.30
CA ASN A 387 -1.40 -20.98 -5.85
C ASN A 387 -0.79 -21.15 -4.44
N HIS A 388 -0.91 -20.13 -3.58
CA HIS A 388 -0.24 -20.02 -2.28
C HIS A 388 1.29 -20.04 -2.36
N ASN A 389 1.84 -19.66 -3.51
CA ASN A 389 3.28 -19.68 -3.74
C ASN A 389 3.95 -18.48 -3.04
N SER A 390 4.73 -18.77 -2.00
CA SER A 390 5.44 -17.76 -1.21
C SER A 390 6.60 -17.09 -1.97
N GLU A 391 7.23 -17.79 -2.93
CA GLU A 391 8.26 -17.20 -3.79
C GLU A 391 7.65 -16.03 -4.57
N THR A 392 6.45 -16.22 -5.13
CA THR A 392 5.71 -15.18 -5.84
C THR A 392 5.47 -13.95 -4.96
N TYR A 393 4.89 -14.13 -3.76
CA TYR A 393 4.62 -13.03 -2.84
C TYR A 393 5.90 -12.29 -2.43
N TYR A 394 6.97 -13.04 -2.13
CA TYR A 394 8.26 -12.47 -1.79
C TYR A 394 8.85 -11.62 -2.92
N LEU A 395 8.83 -12.13 -4.15
CA LEU A 395 9.37 -11.42 -5.32
C LEU A 395 8.56 -10.17 -5.67
N ILE A 396 7.23 -10.22 -5.52
CA ILE A 396 6.37 -9.04 -5.66
C ILE A 396 6.76 -7.97 -4.65
N GLY A 397 6.87 -8.35 -3.37
CA GLY A 397 7.29 -7.45 -2.31
C GLY A 397 8.66 -6.82 -2.56
N LYS A 398 9.63 -7.64 -2.98
CA LYS A 398 10.98 -7.19 -3.35
C LYS A 398 10.93 -6.14 -4.47
N ALA A 399 10.19 -6.42 -5.54
CA ALA A 399 10.10 -5.51 -6.68
C ALA A 399 9.39 -4.19 -6.31
N MET A 400 8.38 -4.24 -5.42
CA MET A 400 7.77 -3.03 -4.84
C MET A 400 8.78 -2.22 -4.00
N ALA A 401 9.65 -2.86 -3.21
CA ALA A 401 10.66 -2.16 -2.43
C ALA A 401 11.75 -1.53 -3.32
N GLU A 402 12.14 -2.20 -4.41
CA GLU A 402 13.08 -1.66 -5.39
C GLU A 402 12.50 -0.42 -6.10
N SER A 403 11.25 -0.51 -6.57
CA SER A 403 10.53 0.63 -7.14
C SER A 403 10.44 1.79 -6.15
N MET A 404 10.05 1.51 -4.90
CA MET A 404 9.99 2.50 -3.83
C MET A 404 11.34 3.19 -3.60
N HIS A 405 12.41 2.40 -3.56
CA HIS A 405 13.78 2.92 -3.40
C HIS A 405 14.17 3.86 -4.53
N ASN A 406 13.89 3.47 -5.77
CA ASN A 406 14.18 4.30 -6.94
C ASN A 406 13.41 5.63 -6.88
N MET A 407 12.15 5.64 -6.46
CA MET A 407 11.37 6.87 -6.36
C MET A 407 11.78 7.77 -5.19
N MET A 408 12.18 7.20 -4.04
CA MET A 408 12.52 7.97 -2.85
C MET A 408 13.89 8.65 -2.91
N TRP A 409 14.92 7.96 -3.42
CA TRP A 409 16.32 8.39 -3.27
C TRP A 409 16.97 8.86 -4.57
N SER A 410 16.26 8.84 -5.70
CA SER A 410 16.74 9.43 -6.96
C SER A 410 16.55 10.96 -7.02
N ILE A 411 16.20 11.62 -5.91
CA ILE A 411 15.92 13.07 -5.87
C ILE A 411 17.15 13.91 -5.43
N ASP A 412 18.21 13.31 -4.89
CA ASP A 412 19.34 14.05 -4.27
C ASP A 412 20.68 14.04 -5.04
N GLY A 413 20.70 13.85 -6.36
CA GLY A 413 21.93 14.06 -7.12
C GLY A 413 21.79 13.93 -8.62
N ASP A 414 22.29 14.94 -9.34
CA ASP A 414 22.58 14.98 -10.78
C ASP A 414 22.22 13.73 -11.59
N VAL A 415 21.08 13.78 -12.29
CA VAL A 415 20.93 13.07 -13.56
C VAL A 415 20.66 14.11 -14.65
N PRO A 416 21.66 14.46 -15.48
CA PRO A 416 21.41 15.11 -16.75
C PRO A 416 20.79 14.05 -17.68
N GLY A 417 19.51 14.20 -17.97
CA GLY A 417 18.77 13.34 -18.90
C GLY A 417 17.78 12.44 -18.19
N GLY A 418 16.49 12.70 -18.42
CA GLY A 418 15.41 11.90 -17.89
C GLY A 418 15.68 10.41 -18.06
N HIS A 419 15.51 9.65 -16.98
CA HIS A 419 15.30 8.23 -17.11
C HIS A 419 14.12 8.03 -18.05
N ASP A 420 14.43 7.51 -19.23
CA ASP A 420 13.45 7.09 -20.20
C ASP A 420 12.51 6.09 -19.52
N GLN A 421 11.31 6.55 -19.18
CA GLN A 421 10.25 5.75 -18.55
C GLN A 421 9.75 4.63 -19.48
N ARG A 422 10.35 4.42 -20.66
CA ARG A 422 10.10 3.30 -21.56
C ARG A 422 10.70 1.96 -21.12
N LYS A 423 11.49 1.90 -20.04
CA LYS A 423 12.01 0.61 -19.53
C LYS A 423 11.20 0.13 -18.34
N ILE A 424 10.25 -0.78 -18.62
CA ILE A 424 9.80 -1.77 -17.64
C ILE A 424 11.06 -2.44 -17.08
N VAL A 425 11.35 -2.24 -15.80
CA VAL A 425 12.45 -2.93 -15.13
C VAL A 425 12.02 -4.38 -14.97
N VAL A 426 12.46 -5.23 -15.91
CA VAL A 426 12.38 -6.69 -15.76
C VAL A 426 13.52 -7.09 -14.83
N PRO A 427 13.26 -7.54 -13.58
CA PRO A 427 14.34 -7.98 -12.72
C PRO A 427 14.98 -9.22 -13.32
N SER A 428 16.32 -9.19 -13.45
CA SER A 428 17.10 -10.30 -13.97
C SER A 428 17.00 -11.48 -13.01
N SER A 429 16.19 -12.49 -13.34
CA SER A 429 16.28 -13.79 -12.69
C SER A 429 17.52 -14.51 -13.20
N SER A 430 18.41 -14.87 -12.28
CA SER A 430 19.52 -15.77 -12.53
C SER A 430 18.99 -17.20 -12.70
N SER A 431 18.79 -17.67 -13.93
CA SER A 431 19.25 -19.00 -14.40
C SER A 431 18.72 -19.33 -15.80
N SER A 432 19.66 -19.73 -16.66
CA SER A 432 19.53 -20.50 -17.91
C SER A 432 18.30 -20.25 -18.80
N ALA A 433 18.37 -19.19 -19.62
CA ALA A 433 17.74 -19.20 -20.93
C ALA A 433 18.86 -19.12 -21.97
N SER A 434 18.95 -20.13 -22.83
CA SER A 434 19.93 -20.24 -23.90
C SER A 434 19.58 -19.28 -25.02
N SER A 435 20.59 -18.53 -25.46
CA SER A 435 20.61 -17.58 -26.58
C SER A 435 20.06 -16.17 -26.28
N ILE A 436 20.90 -15.19 -26.63
CA ILE A 436 20.65 -13.75 -26.54
C ILE A 436 19.58 -13.31 -27.55
N GLU A 437 19.32 -14.11 -28.58
CA GLU A 437 18.41 -13.82 -29.70
C GLU A 437 16.92 -13.88 -29.29
N GLU A 438 16.52 -14.76 -28.37
CA GLU A 438 15.11 -14.81 -27.89
C GLU A 438 14.77 -13.61 -26.97
N ARG A 439 15.76 -13.01 -26.31
CA ARG A 439 15.56 -11.85 -25.43
C ARG A 439 15.41 -10.56 -26.22
N GLU A 440 16.12 -10.41 -27.34
CA GLU A 440 16.01 -9.24 -28.20
C GLU A 440 14.69 -9.23 -28.99
N ALA A 441 14.20 -10.39 -29.43
CA ALA A 441 12.95 -10.51 -30.18
C ALA A 441 11.70 -10.05 -29.39
N PHE A 442 11.65 -10.30 -28.07
CA PHE A 442 10.49 -9.96 -27.25
C PHE A 442 10.50 -8.49 -26.76
N THR A 443 11.69 -7.91 -26.62
CA THR A 443 11.85 -6.49 -26.26
C THR A 443 11.55 -5.59 -27.46
N LEU A 444 11.87 -6.04 -28.68
CA LEU A 444 11.58 -5.34 -29.93
C LEU A 444 10.07 -5.25 -30.25
N ASP A 445 9.25 -6.18 -29.80
CA ASP A 445 7.80 -6.19 -30.10
C ASP A 445 7.04 -5.10 -29.30
N LEU A 446 7.43 -4.84 -28.05
CA LEU A 446 6.92 -3.71 -27.26
C LEU A 446 7.42 -2.36 -27.81
N ASP A 447 8.68 -2.31 -28.25
CA ASP A 447 9.31 -1.10 -28.78
C ASP A 447 8.76 -0.72 -30.18
N SER A 448 8.38 -1.71 -31.00
CA SER A 448 7.78 -1.49 -32.33
C SER A 448 6.34 -0.97 -32.28
N ASN A 449 5.58 -1.34 -31.25
CA ASN A 449 4.24 -0.78 -31.02
C ASN A 449 4.33 0.66 -30.51
N TYR A 450 5.37 1.01 -29.74
CA TYR A 450 5.60 2.38 -29.27
C TYR A 450 6.13 3.34 -30.36
N ARG A 451 6.99 2.89 -31.28
CA ARG A 451 7.56 3.78 -32.32
C ARG A 451 6.57 4.24 -33.40
N ARG A 452 5.40 3.62 -33.54
CA ARG A 452 4.35 4.08 -34.47
C ARG A 452 3.56 5.30 -33.99
N ILE A 453 3.80 5.74 -32.75
CA ILE A 453 3.10 6.88 -32.12
C ILE A 453 3.74 8.23 -32.48
N GLU A 454 5.01 8.26 -32.94
CA GLU A 454 5.71 9.53 -33.24
C GLU A 454 5.65 9.98 -34.71
N GLU A 455 5.02 9.21 -35.61
CA GLU A 455 4.99 9.53 -37.05
C GLU A 455 3.58 9.69 -37.67
N ASN A 456 2.51 9.94 -36.91
CA ASN A 456 1.23 10.42 -37.48
C ASN A 456 0.51 11.45 -36.61
#